data_AF-A0A2C7A8P8-F1
#
_entry.id   AF-A0A2C7A8P8-F1
#
_cell.length_a   1.000
_cell.length_b   1.000
_cell.length_c   1.000
_cell.angle_alpha   90.00
_cell.angle_beta   90.00
_cell.angle_gamma   90.00
#
_symmetry.space_group_name_H-M   'P 1'
#
loop_
_entity.id
_entity.type
_entity.pdbx_description
1 polymer ?
#
loop_
_entity_poly.entity_id
_entity_poly.type
_entity_poly.pdbx_seq_one_letter_code
_entity_poly.pdbx_strand_id
1 'polypeptide(L)'
;MSDFDAQEAQASRERQEADSEAEVGGIAADRLRSIIERVERLEEERKALADDIKDIFAEAKSAGFEVKVIKQILRIRKQEPAEVEEQETLLDLYRRALGM
;
A
#
# COMPACT_ATOMS: atom_id res chain seq x y z
N MET A 1 -57.88 11.47 -13.68
CA MET A 1 -56.60 10.88 -13.25
C MET A 1 -55.61 11.30 -14.32
N SER A 2 -54.67 12.18 -13.96
CA SER A 2 -53.97 13.03 -14.94
C SER A 2 -52.78 12.31 -15.56
N ASP A 3 -52.41 12.66 -16.80
CA ASP A 3 -51.20 12.16 -17.47
C ASP A 3 -49.92 12.49 -16.68
N PHE A 4 -49.97 13.49 -15.80
CA PHE A 4 -48.89 13.88 -14.90
C PHE A 4 -48.60 12.82 -13.83
N ASP A 5 -49.65 12.23 -13.25
CA ASP A 5 -49.52 11.18 -12.22
C ASP A 5 -48.89 9.90 -12.79
N ALA A 6 -49.14 9.61 -14.08
CA ALA A 6 -48.58 8.45 -14.78
C ALA A 6 -47.10 8.65 -15.12
N GLN A 7 -46.71 9.86 -15.53
CA GLN A 7 -45.32 10.22 -15.79
C GLN A 7 -44.46 10.20 -14.51
N GLU A 8 -45.00 10.67 -13.39
CA GLU A 8 -44.29 10.68 -12.11
C GLU A 8 -44.07 9.25 -11.56
N ALA A 9 -45.04 8.37 -11.77
CA ALA A 9 -44.93 6.95 -11.42
C ALA A 9 -43.92 6.19 -12.31
N GLN A 10 -43.84 6.52 -13.61
CA GLN A 10 -42.81 5.96 -14.51
C GLN A 10 -41.41 6.46 -14.16
N ALA A 11 -41.24 7.78 -13.95
CA ALA A 11 -39.94 8.36 -13.59
C ALA A 11 -39.42 7.91 -12.21
N SER A 12 -40.34 7.50 -11.32
CA SER A 12 -39.99 6.92 -10.02
C SER A 12 -39.57 5.45 -10.14
N ARG A 13 -40.19 4.68 -11.05
CA ARG A 13 -39.81 3.29 -11.35
C ARG A 13 -38.47 3.20 -12.09
N GLU A 14 -38.25 4.05 -13.08
CA GLU A 14 -36.98 4.12 -13.80
C GLU A 14 -35.80 4.48 -12.88
N ARG A 15 -36.03 5.36 -11.89
CA ARG A 15 -35.03 5.65 -10.85
C ARG A 15 -34.77 4.46 -9.92
N GLN A 16 -35.80 3.71 -9.55
CA GLN A 16 -35.66 2.50 -8.73
C GLN A 16 -34.97 1.36 -9.48
N GLU A 17 -35.23 1.20 -10.77
CA GLU A 17 -34.56 0.21 -11.62
C GLU A 17 -33.08 0.56 -11.80
N ALA A 18 -32.73 1.84 -12.03
CA ALA A 18 -31.34 2.29 -12.13
C ALA A 18 -30.55 2.09 -10.83
N ASP A 19 -31.14 2.35 -9.66
CA ASP A 19 -30.51 2.07 -8.35
C ASP A 19 -30.30 0.56 -8.14
N SER A 20 -31.20 -0.29 -8.66
CA SER A 20 -31.09 -1.75 -8.58
C SER A 20 -30.06 -2.33 -9.57
N GLU A 21 -29.89 -1.73 -10.75
CA GLU A 21 -28.85 -2.11 -11.72
C GLU A 21 -27.44 -1.76 -11.21
N ALA A 22 -27.30 -0.74 -10.35
CA ALA A 22 -26.04 -0.41 -9.69
C ALA A 22 -25.62 -1.47 -8.64
N GLU A 23 -26.52 -2.37 -8.22
CA GLU A 23 -26.24 -3.50 -7.33
C GLU A 23 -26.13 -4.82 -8.11
N VAL A 24 -25.03 -5.00 -8.84
CA VAL A 24 -24.74 -6.29 -9.48
C VAL A 24 -24.38 -7.33 -8.41
N GLY A 25 -25.30 -8.26 -8.13
CA GLY A 25 -25.07 -9.37 -7.19
C GLY A 25 -25.01 -8.95 -5.71
N GLY A 26 -25.64 -7.83 -5.33
CA GLY A 26 -25.61 -7.29 -3.97
C GLY A 26 -24.32 -6.53 -3.62
N ILE A 27 -23.51 -6.19 -4.63
CA ILE A 27 -22.33 -5.35 -4.48
C ILE A 27 -22.69 -3.94 -4.93
N ALA A 28 -22.61 -2.97 -4.03
CA ALA A 28 -22.72 -1.55 -4.37
C ALA A 28 -21.53 -1.13 -5.25
N ALA A 29 -21.75 -1.03 -6.57
CA ALA A 29 -20.70 -0.77 -7.56
C ALA A 29 -19.92 0.52 -7.29
N ASP A 30 -20.59 1.56 -6.81
CA ASP A 30 -19.96 2.85 -6.48
C ASP A 30 -19.00 2.75 -5.29
N ARG A 31 -19.34 1.93 -4.30
CA ARG A 31 -18.46 1.67 -3.15
C ARG A 31 -17.21 0.93 -3.58
N LEU A 32 -17.36 -0.07 -4.45
CA LEU A 32 -16.23 -0.82 -5.01
C LEU A 32 -15.32 0.09 -5.84
N ARG A 33 -15.90 0.91 -6.73
CA ARG A 33 -15.17 1.90 -7.55
C ARG A 33 -14.36 2.86 -6.67
N SER A 34 -14.98 3.43 -5.63
CA SER A 34 -14.30 4.33 -4.70
C SER A 34 -13.12 3.65 -3.97
N ILE A 35 -13.25 2.37 -3.60
CA ILE A 35 -12.14 1.62 -2.98
C ILE A 35 -11.01 1.42 -3.99
N ILE A 36 -11.32 1.02 -5.23
CA ILE A 36 -10.33 0.79 -6.28
C ILE A 36 -9.55 2.07 -6.58
N GLU A 37 -10.22 3.18 -6.85
CA GLU A 37 -9.59 4.47 -7.16
C GLU A 37 -8.66 4.94 -6.03
N ARG A 38 -9.08 4.75 -4.78
CA ARG A 38 -8.24 5.08 -3.61
C ARG A 38 -6.99 4.21 -3.52
N VAL A 39 -7.10 2.93 -3.85
CA VAL A 39 -5.96 2.00 -3.86
C VAL A 39 -5.03 2.34 -5.02
N GLU A 40 -5.54 2.57 -6.23
CA GLU A 40 -4.73 2.92 -7.39
C GLU A 40 -3.91 4.18 -7.17
N ARG A 41 -4.49 5.22 -6.59
CA ARG A 41 -3.74 6.42 -6.21
C ARG A 41 -2.59 6.11 -5.23
N LEU A 42 -2.84 5.29 -4.21
CA LEU A 42 -1.81 4.89 -3.25
C LEU A 42 -0.73 3.98 -3.87
N GLU A 43 -1.09 3.17 -4.87
CA GLU A 43 -0.16 2.36 -5.66
C GLU A 43 0.79 3.25 -6.48
N GLU A 44 0.25 4.29 -7.13
CA GLU A 44 1.04 5.28 -7.86
C GLU A 44 1.98 6.07 -6.95
N GLU A 45 1.48 6.57 -5.82
CA GLU A 45 2.29 7.26 -4.80
C GLU A 45 3.42 6.34 -4.28
N ARG A 46 3.10 5.08 -3.98
CA ARG A 46 4.10 4.10 -3.52
C ARG A 46 5.15 3.84 -4.60
N LYS A 47 4.75 3.76 -5.86
CA LYS A 47 5.69 3.57 -6.98
C LYS A 47 6.64 4.75 -7.13
N ALA A 48 6.13 5.98 -7.08
CA ALA A 48 6.95 7.19 -7.11
C ALA A 48 7.99 7.19 -5.97
N LEU A 49 7.55 6.93 -4.73
CA LEU A 49 8.44 6.82 -3.57
C LEU A 49 9.47 5.69 -3.72
N ALA A 50 9.08 4.56 -4.30
CA ALA A 50 9.99 3.45 -4.53
C ALA A 50 11.06 3.80 -5.58
N ASP A 51 10.72 4.59 -6.58
CA ASP A 51 11.66 5.07 -7.59
C ASP A 51 12.62 6.12 -7.00
N ASP A 52 12.12 7.08 -6.20
CA ASP A 52 12.97 8.02 -5.45
C ASP A 52 13.98 7.30 -4.54
N ILE A 53 13.55 6.24 -3.83
CA ILE A 53 14.43 5.42 -2.99
C ILE A 53 15.51 4.72 -3.83
N LYS A 54 15.18 4.26 -5.05
CA LYS A 54 16.18 3.65 -5.93
C LYS A 54 17.23 4.66 -6.37
N ASP A 55 16.81 5.88 -6.70
CA ASP A 55 17.72 6.95 -7.11
C ASP A 55 18.69 7.32 -5.98
N ILE A 56 18.21 7.40 -4.73
CA ILE A 56 19.06 7.59 -3.55
C ILE A 56 20.09 6.45 -3.40
N PHE A 57 19.67 5.19 -3.61
CA PHE A 57 20.62 4.08 -3.57
C PHE A 57 21.62 4.11 -4.73
N ALA A 58 21.23 4.59 -5.90
CA ALA A 58 22.12 4.78 -7.04
C ALA A 58 23.14 5.90 -6.78
N GLU A 59 22.71 7.01 -6.16
CA GLU A 59 23.60 8.08 -5.69
C GLU A 59 24.60 7.55 -4.66
N ALA A 60 24.12 6.82 -3.64
CA ALA A 60 24.99 6.23 -2.63
C ALA A 60 26.06 5.30 -3.24
N LYS A 61 25.66 4.48 -4.22
CA LYS A 61 26.59 3.63 -4.97
C LYS A 61 27.62 4.46 -5.74
N SER A 62 27.20 5.55 -6.37
CA SER A 62 28.08 6.44 -7.14
C SER A 62 29.05 7.21 -6.24
N ALA A 63 28.64 7.50 -5.01
CA ALA A 63 29.47 8.06 -3.94
C ALA A 63 30.43 7.03 -3.30
N GLY A 64 30.38 5.76 -3.70
CA GLY A 64 31.29 4.70 -3.24
C GLY A 64 30.80 3.90 -2.03
N PHE A 65 29.55 4.08 -1.60
CA PHE A 65 28.98 3.27 -0.52
C PHE A 65 28.40 1.95 -1.04
N GLU A 66 28.50 0.88 -0.24
CA GLU A 66 27.87 -0.39 -0.59
C GLU A 66 26.41 -0.45 -0.14
N VAL A 67 25.51 -0.55 -1.12
CA VAL A 67 24.05 -0.48 -0.96
C VAL A 67 23.53 -1.63 -0.08
N LYS A 68 24.14 -2.81 -0.14
CA LYS A 68 23.76 -3.95 0.71
C LYS A 68 23.96 -3.65 2.20
N VAL A 69 25.08 -3.00 2.54
CA VAL A 69 25.40 -2.63 3.92
C VAL A 69 24.46 -1.52 4.40
N ILE A 70 24.16 -0.53 3.56
CA ILE A 70 23.16 0.51 3.90
C ILE A 70 21.79 -0.11 4.20
N LYS A 71 21.33 -1.05 3.38
CA LYS A 71 20.06 -1.75 3.62
C LYS A 71 20.06 -2.55 4.93
N GLN A 72 21.17 -3.17 5.28
CA GLN A 72 21.33 -3.84 6.57
C GLN A 72 21.24 -2.84 7.74
N ILE A 73 21.93 -1.70 7.64
CA ILE A 73 21.85 -0.62 8.65
C ILE A 73 20.40 -0.12 8.79
N LEU A 74 19.69 0.12 7.68
CA LEU A 74 18.28 0.53 7.72
C LEU A 74 17.37 -0.51 8.41
N ARG A 75 17.68 -1.81 8.30
CA ARG A 75 16.95 -2.86 9.00
C ARG A 75 17.24 -2.84 10.50
N ILE A 76 18.51 -2.75 10.88
CA ILE A 76 18.93 -2.66 12.29
C ILE A 76 18.31 -1.43 12.96
N ARG A 77 18.30 -0.28 12.28
CA ARG A 77 17.71 0.96 12.78
C ARG A 77 16.20 0.92 13.03
N LYS A 78 15.50 -0.13 12.55
CA LYS A 78 14.06 -0.35 12.79
C LYS A 78 13.80 -1.25 14.01
N GLN A 79 14.83 -1.86 14.58
CA GLN A 79 14.72 -2.73 15.75
C GLN A 79 14.92 -1.92 17.03
N GLU A 80 14.44 -2.47 18.15
CA GLU A 80 14.66 -1.87 19.46
C GLU A 80 16.14 -1.95 19.85
N PRO A 81 16.77 -0.88 20.38
CA PRO A 81 18.20 -0.86 20.67
C PRO A 81 18.68 -2.02 21.57
N ALA A 82 17.88 -2.39 22.57
CA ALA A 82 18.21 -3.50 23.48
C ALA A 82 18.20 -4.87 22.77
N GLU A 83 17.28 -5.09 21.83
CA GLU A 83 17.21 -6.33 21.05
C GLU A 83 18.42 -6.44 20.11
N VAL A 84 18.84 -5.32 19.51
CA VAL A 84 20.04 -5.27 18.67
C VAL A 84 21.28 -5.62 19.48
N GLU A 85 21.46 -5.00 20.65
CA GLU A 85 22.61 -5.24 21.53
C GLU A 85 22.69 -6.71 22.00
N GLU A 86 21.57 -7.30 22.36
CA GLU A 86 21.49 -8.72 22.74
C GLU A 86 21.88 -9.63 21.57
N GLN A 87 21.33 -9.38 20.37
CA GLN A 87 21.66 -10.15 19.16
C GLN A 87 23.13 -10.01 18.77
N GLU A 88 23.71 -8.82 18.86
CA GLU A 88 25.13 -8.59 18.58
C GLU A 88 26.03 -9.33 19.57
N THR A 89 25.68 -9.33 20.85
CA THR A 89 26.39 -10.06 21.90
C THR A 89 26.37 -11.56 21.65
N LEU A 90 25.21 -12.12 21.32
CA LEU A 90 25.07 -13.54 21.00
C LEU A 90 25.82 -13.92 19.70
N LEU A 91 25.76 -13.08 18.68
CA LEU A 91 26.46 -13.30 17.41
C LEU A 91 27.97 -13.34 17.61
N ASP A 92 28.52 -12.40 18.38
CA ASP A 92 29.94 -12.35 18.73
C ASP A 92 30.37 -13.59 19.54
N LEU A 93 29.57 -14.01 20.53
CA LEU A 93 29.81 -15.25 21.28
C LEU A 93 29.86 -16.48 20.35
N TYR A 94 28.91 -16.60 19.43
CA TYR A 94 28.85 -17.73 18.50
C TYR A 94 29.99 -17.70 17.49
N ARG A 95 30.40 -16.53 17.00
CA ARG A 95 31.58 -16.39 16.12
C ARG A 95 32.85 -16.88 16.80
N ARG A 96 33.09 -16.45 18.05
CA ARG A 96 34.21 -16.93 18.86
C ARG A 96 34.17 -18.44 19.07
N ALA A 97 33.00 -19.00 19.37
CA ALA A 97 32.83 -20.45 19.53
C ALA A 97 33.14 -21.24 18.25
N LEU A 98 32.88 -20.64 17.08
CA LEU A 98 33.18 -21.22 15.76
C LEU A 98 34.60 -20.90 15.26
N GLY A 99 35.37 -20.06 15.97
CA GLY A 99 36.70 -19.62 15.54
C GLY A 99 36.70 -18.69 14.32
N MET A 100 35.62 -17.91 14.14
CA MET A 100 35.46 -16.91 13.08
C MET A 100 35.74 -15.48 13.58
#